data_AF-A0ABD5SGB4-F1
#
_entry.id   AF-A0ABD5SGB4-F1
#
_cell.length_a   1.000
_cell.length_b   1.000
_cell.length_c   1.000
_cell.angle_alpha   90.00
_cell.angle_beta   90.00
_cell.angle_gamma   90.00
#
_symmetry.space_group_name_H-M   'P 1'
#
loop_
_entity.id
_entity.type
_entity.pdbx_description
1 polymer ?
#
loop_
_entity_poly.entity_id
_entity_poly.type
_entity_poly.pdbx_seq_one_letter_code
_entity_poly.pdbx_strand_id
1 'polypeptide(L)' 'MADRGTVIWAPDPFKTDGGNPRPWLVVSGERMPYPDEETIAVAFTTQSHHVGSFAVPSEAWVRGEPGQQSYVLP' A
#
# COMPACT_ATOMS: atom_id res chain seq x y z
N MET A 1 -7.04 4.22 -13.18
CA MET A 1 -5.99 3.75 -12.25
C MET A 1 -6.60 3.52 -10.86
N ALA A 2 -5.88 3.04 -9.85
CA ALA A 2 -6.42 2.92 -8.50
C ALA A 2 -6.45 4.28 -7.78
N ASP A 3 -7.55 4.59 -7.08
CA ASP A 3 -7.74 5.88 -6.42
C ASP A 3 -6.86 6.02 -5.17
N ARG A 4 -6.56 7.27 -4.78
CA ARG A 4 -5.87 7.57 -3.51
C ARG A 4 -6.59 6.90 -2.34
N GLY A 5 -5.84 6.16 -1.52
CA GLY A 5 -6.38 5.39 -0.40
C GLY A 5 -6.67 3.93 -0.74
N THR A 6 -6.58 3.53 -2.00
CA THR A 6 -6.74 2.12 -2.40
C THR A 6 -5.50 1.32 -2.01
N VAL A 7 -5.72 0.14 -1.45
CA VAL A 7 -4.67 -0.86 -1.26
C VAL A 7 -4.66 -1.81 -2.46
N ILE A 8 -3.52 -1.90 -3.13
CA ILE A 8 -3.32 -2.72 -4.34
C ILE A 8 -2.25 -3.78 -4.10
N TRP A 9 -2.34 -4.90 -4.81
CA TRP A 9 -1.26 -5.88 -4.87
C TRP A 9 -0.37 -5.58 -6.07
N ALA A 10 0.94 -5.43 -5.84
CA ALA A 10 1.91 -5.19 -6.91
C ALA A 10 3.23 -5.91 -6.62
N PRO A 11 4.07 -6.15 -7.65
CA PRO A 11 5.40 -6.73 -7.48
C PRO A 11 6.22 -5.99 -6.43
N ASP A 12 7.05 -6.72 -5.69
CA ASP A 12 8.02 -6.13 -4.78
C ASP A 12 9.27 -5.71 -5.58
N PRO A 13 9.55 -4.40 -5.77
CA PRO A 13 10.66 -3.95 -6.60
C PRO A 13 12.02 -4.36 -6.04
N PHE A 14 12.09 -4.79 -4.77
CA PHE A 14 13.30 -5.27 -4.12
C PHE A 14 13.52 -6.77 -4.27
N LYS A 15 12.57 -7.51 -4.85
CA LYS A 15 12.70 -8.95 -5.10
C LYS A 15 12.78 -9.21 -6.60
N THR A 16 14.01 -9.41 -7.08
CA THR A 16 14.33 -9.62 -8.49
C THR A 16 13.91 -10.99 -9.03
N ASP A 17 13.64 -11.95 -8.15
CA ASP A 17 13.54 -13.37 -8.51
C ASP A 17 12.09 -13.87 -8.59
N GLY A 18 11.12 -12.98 -8.83
CA GLY A 18 9.69 -13.35 -8.91
C GLY A 18 9.06 -13.63 -7.55
N GLY A 19 9.36 -12.80 -6.55
CA GLY A 19 8.74 -12.90 -5.22
C GLY A 19 7.22 -12.68 -5.25
N ASN A 20 6.53 -13.18 -4.22
CA ASN A 20 5.09 -12.92 -4.05
C ASN A 20 4.82 -11.41 -4.09
N PRO A 21 3.77 -10.96 -4.80
CA PRO A 21 3.34 -9.57 -4.74
C PRO A 21 3.03 -9.20 -3.29
N ARG A 22 3.18 -7.92 -2.97
CA ARG A 22 2.87 -7.38 -1.65
C ARG A 22 1.83 -6.27 -1.76
N PRO A 23 1.10 -5.97 -0.67
CA PRO A 23 0.16 -4.87 -0.70
C PRO A 23 0.88 -3.51 -0.62
N TRP A 24 0.29 -2.51 -1.27
CA TRP A 24 0.76 -1.13 -1.31
C TRP A 24 -0.42 -0.17 -1.18
N LEU A 25 -0.26 0.91 -0.41
CA LEU A 25 -1.27 1.96 -0.28
C LEU A 25 -0.99 3.10 -1.27
N VAL A 26 -1.92 3.36 -2.18
CA VAL A 26 -1.83 4.48 -3.13
C VAL A 26 -1.98 5.81 -2.39
N VAL A 27 -1.00 6.71 -2.55
CA VAL A 27 -1.01 8.05 -1.94
C VAL A 27 -1.02 9.18 -2.98
N SER A 28 -0.65 8.92 -4.23
CA SER A 28 -0.88 9.86 -5.33
C SER A 28 -2.37 10.07 -5.57
N GLY A 29 -2.71 11.19 -6.22
CA GLY A 29 -4.02 11.44 -6.80
C GLY A 29 -3.87 12.23 -8.10
N GLU A 30 -4.97 12.65 -8.71
CA GLU A 30 -5.07 13.24 -10.07
C GLU A 30 -4.16 14.44 -10.41
N ARG A 31 -3.51 15.04 -9.41
CA ARG A 31 -2.55 16.15 -9.63
C ARG A 31 -1.13 15.68 -9.92
N MET A 32 -0.86 14.38 -9.81
CA MET A 32 0.43 13.79 -10.19
C MET A 32 0.61 13.86 -11.72
N PRO A 33 1.83 14.06 -12.24
CA PRO A 33 2.12 13.77 -13.64
C PRO A 33 1.71 12.34 -14.03
N TYR A 34 1.14 12.16 -15.22
CA TYR A 34 0.70 10.86 -15.75
C TYR A 34 -0.18 10.04 -14.79
N PRO A 35 -1.29 10.60 -14.27
CA PRO A 35 -2.15 9.93 -13.29
C PRO A 35 -2.92 8.74 -13.87
N ASP A 36 -2.77 8.43 -15.15
CA ASP A 36 -3.33 7.23 -15.77
C ASP A 36 -2.28 6.12 -15.98
N GLU A 37 -0.99 6.44 -15.79
CA GLU A 37 0.14 5.54 -16.06
C GLU A 37 0.96 5.22 -14.81
N GLU A 38 1.15 6.19 -13.91
CA GLU A 38 2.03 6.08 -12.76
C GLU A 38 1.33 6.42 -11.45
N THR A 39 1.82 5.83 -10.35
CA THR A 39 1.32 6.10 -9.01
C THR A 39 2.44 6.09 -7.99
N ILE A 40 2.30 6.94 -6.98
CA ILE A 40 3.10 6.89 -5.76
C ILE A 40 2.33 6.05 -4.75
N ALA A 41 2.95 4.96 -4.31
CA ALA A 41 2.41 4.10 -3.27
C ALA A 41 3.46 3.83 -2.20
N VAL A 42 2.98 3.57 -0.98
CA VAL A 42 3.82 3.24 0.17
C VAL A 42 3.60 1.79 0.59
N ALA A 43 4.64 1.18 1.15
CA ALA A 43 4.61 -0.21 1.53
C ALA A 43 3.53 -0.46 2.60
N PHE A 44 2.70 -1.47 2.34
CA PHE A 44 1.66 -1.93 3.25
C PHE A 44 2.00 -3.32 3.78
N THR A 45 1.67 -3.61 5.03
CA THR A 45 2.04 -4.87 5.65
C THR A 45 1.17 -5.18 6.86
N THR A 46 1.00 -6.45 7.20
CA THR A 46 0.40 -6.88 8.47
C THR A 46 1.44 -7.20 9.54
N GLN A 47 2.72 -7.13 9.17
CA GLN A 47 3.87 -7.31 10.04
C GLN A 47 4.63 -5.99 10.14
N SER A 48 4.84 -5.48 11.36
CA SER A 48 5.67 -4.29 11.55
C SER A 48 6.66 -4.46 12.70
N HIS A 49 7.93 -4.18 12.38
CA HIS A 49 9.02 -4.00 13.34
C HIS A 49 9.73 -2.64 13.13
N HIS A 50 9.25 -1.82 12.20
CA HIS A 50 9.90 -0.56 11.83
C HIS A 50 9.38 0.58 12.68
N VAL A 51 10.28 1.32 13.34
CA VAL A 51 9.94 2.50 14.14
C VAL A 51 9.29 3.55 13.24
N GLY A 52 8.15 4.10 13.66
CA GLY A 52 7.40 5.06 12.85
C GLY A 52 6.42 4.43 11.86
N SER A 53 6.24 3.11 11.89
CA SER A 53 5.12 2.49 11.17
C SER A 53 3.78 3.04 11.68
N PHE A 54 2.90 3.37 10.74
CA PHE A 54 1.57 3.88 11.05
C PHE A 54 0.56 2.73 11.06
N ALA A 55 -0.02 2.44 12.23
CA ALA A 55 -1.08 1.44 12.34
C ALA A 55 -2.34 1.92 11.62
N VAL A 56 -2.87 1.08 10.73
CA VAL A 56 -4.11 1.35 9.99
C VAL A 56 -5.27 0.84 10.84
N PRO A 57 -6.11 1.74 11.38
CA PRO A 57 -7.22 1.32 12.23
C PRO A 57 -8.25 0.53 11.41
N SER A 58 -8.93 -0.42 12.04
CA SER A 58 -9.88 -1.31 11.35
C SER A 58 -11.02 -0.52 10.70
N GLU A 59 -11.47 0.55 11.34
CA GLU A 59 -12.51 1.45 10.86
C GLU A 59 -12.11 2.32 9.65
N ALA A 60 -10.81 2.42 9.32
CA ALA A 60 -10.38 3.11 8.10
C ALA A 60 -10.67 2.29 6.84
N TRP A 61 -10.91 0.98 6.97
CA TRP A 61 -11.25 0.14 5.85
C TRP A 61 -12.71 0.31 5.45
N VAL A 62 -12.92 0.69 4.19
CA VAL A 62 -14.25 0.67 3.59
C VAL A 62 -14.63 -0.77 3.21
N ARG A 63 -13.67 -1.53 2.67
CA ARG A 63 -13.79 -2.94 2.22
C ARG A 63 -12.42 -3.62 2.19
N GLY A 64 -12.38 -4.95 2.26
CA GLY A 64 -11.15 -5.74 2.02
C GLY A 64 -10.17 -5.77 3.19
N GLU A 65 -10.63 -5.50 4.42
CA GLU A 65 -9.82 -5.61 5.63
C GLU A 65 -9.28 -7.06 5.77
N PRO A 66 -7.98 -7.24 6.07
CA PRO A 66 -7.33 -8.55 6.04
C PRO A 66 -7.56 -9.44 7.27
N GLY A 67 -8.44 -9.07 8.20
CA GLY A 67 -8.69 -9.77 9.47
C GLY A 67 -7.55 -9.61 10.50
N GLN A 68 -6.64 -8.67 10.29
CA GLN A 68 -5.43 -8.50 11.10
C GLN A 68 -4.89 -7.07 11.02
N GLN A 69 -4.24 -6.61 12.10
CA GLN A 69 -3.69 -5.26 12.18
C GLN A 69 -2.72 -5.00 11.02
N SER A 70 -3.00 -3.93 10.28
CA SER A 70 -2.19 -3.49 9.16
C SER A 70 -1.38 -2.24 9.49
N TYR A 71 -0.31 -2.02 8.73
CA TYR A 71 0.61 -0.92 8.90
C TYR A 71 1.02 -0.34 7.55
N VAL A 72 1.18 0.98 7.52
CA VAL A 72 1.87 1.72 6.47
C VAL A 72 3.28 2.01 6.96
N LEU A 73 4.28 1.71 6.13
CA LEU A 73 5.68 1.99 6.44
C LEU A 73 6.07 3.38 5.90
N PRO A 74 6.81 4.20 6.67
CA PRO A 74 7.32 5.50 6.21
C PRO A 74 8.45 5.36 5.18
#